data_AF-A0A3M1I0X9-F1
#
_entry.id   AF-A0A3M1I0X9-F1
#
_cell.length_a   1.000
_cell.length_b   1.000
_cell.length_c   1.000
_cell.angle_alpha   90.00
_cell.angle_beta   90.00
_cell.angle_gamma   90.00
#
_symmetry.space_group_name_H-M   'P 1'
#
loop_
_entity.id
_entity.type
_entity.pdbx_description
1 polymer ?
#
loop_
_entity_poly.entity_id
_entity_poly.type
_entity_poly.pdbx_seq_one_letter_code
_entity_poly.pdbx_strand_id
1 'polypeptide(L)' 'MRHLKTQIRITMVLGVLCLFLGVLSHLALTDIFHGEADTSLEWNIVRLSAIVFLAFISLALLTLRQTLRAIS' A
#
# COMPACT_ATOMS: atom_id res chain seq x y z
N MET A 1 3.79 22.96 -10.13
CA MET A 1 3.87 22.59 -8.69
C MET A 1 2.54 22.15 -8.05
N ARG A 2 1.36 22.67 -8.44
CA ARG A 2 0.07 22.28 -7.82
C ARG A 2 -0.25 20.78 -7.96
N HIS A 3 0.01 20.19 -9.13
CA HIS A 3 -0.13 18.75 -9.37
C HIS A 3 0.81 17.90 -8.51
N LEU A 4 2.06 18.33 -8.34
CA LEU A 4 3.05 17.64 -7.49
C LEU A 4 2.61 17.64 -6.02
N LYS A 5 2.11 18.76 -5.49
CA LYS A 5 1.56 18.83 -4.13
C LYS A 5 0.38 17.86 -3.94
N THR A 6 -0.50 17.75 -4.93
CA THR A 6 -1.62 16.80 -4.89
C THR A 6 -1.12 15.35 -4.94
N GLN A 7 -0.16 15.02 -5.80
CA GLN A 7 0.45 13.68 -5.87
C GLN A 7 1.12 13.30 -4.56
N ILE A 8 1.86 14.23 -3.92
CA ILE A 8 2.46 14.00 -2.60
C ILE A 8 1.38 13.70 -1.56
N ARG A 9 0.28 14.47 -1.51
CA ARG A 9 -0.84 14.20 -0.59
C ARG A 9 -1.48 12.83 -0.83
N ILE A 10 -1.76 12.49 -2.08
CA ILE A 10 -2.33 11.17 -2.43
C ILE A 10 -1.37 10.06 -1.99
N THR A 11 -0.07 10.22 -2.27
CA THR A 11 0.95 9.25 -1.88
C THR A 11 1.02 9.09 -0.36
N MET A 12 0.92 10.18 0.41
CA MET A 12 0.88 10.11 1.87
C MET A 12 -0.34 9.36 2.40
N VAL A 13 -1.54 9.66 1.89
CA VAL A 13 -2.77 8.95 2.28
C VAL A 13 -2.65 7.46 1.94
N LEU A 14 -2.15 7.14 0.75
CA LEU A 14 -1.92 5.77 0.32
C LEU A 14 -0.87 5.07 1.18
N GLY A 15 0.16 5.78 1.65
CA GLY A 15 1.14 5.27 2.60
C GLY A 15 0.53 4.92 3.96
N VAL A 16 -0.37 5.76 4.49
CA VAL A 16 -1.12 5.45 5.72
C VAL A 16 -1.99 4.20 5.50
N LEU A 17 -2.68 4.11 4.36
CA LEU A 17 -3.47 2.94 4.02
C LEU A 17 -2.61 1.67 3.95
N CYS A 18 -1.38 1.75 3.41
CA CYS A 18 -0.45 0.63 3.41
C CYS A 18 -0.08 0.14 4.81
N LEU A 19 0.07 1.05 5.79
CA LEU A 19 0.36 0.66 7.18
C LEU A 19 -0.80 -0.16 7.76
N PHE A 20 -2.04 0.29 7.57
CA PHE A 20 -3.23 -0.44 8.02
C PHE A 20 -3.35 -1.81 7.35
N LEU A 21 -3.20 -1.86 6.02
CA LEU A 21 -3.26 -3.12 5.27
C LEU A 21 -2.10 -4.06 5.63
N GLY A 22 -0.95 -3.55 6.05
CA GLY A 22 0.16 -4.35 6.56
C GLY A 22 -0.21 -5.09 7.84
N VAL A 23 -0.86 -4.41 8.79
CA VAL A 23 -1.36 -5.05 10.02
C VAL A 23 -2.44 -6.07 9.69
N LEU A 24 -3.40 -5.74 8.84
CA LEU A 24 -4.45 -6.68 8.43
C LEU A 24 -3.89 -7.90 7.69
N SER A 25 -2.90 -7.71 6.83
CA SER A 25 -2.21 -8.81 6.16
C SER A 25 -1.46 -9.69 7.16
N HIS A 26 -0.84 -9.12 8.20
CA HIS A 26 -0.16 -9.90 9.22
C HIS A 26 -1.14 -10.77 10.03
N LEU A 27 -2.29 -10.22 10.42
CA LEU A 27 -3.36 -10.98 11.09
C LEU A 27 -3.91 -12.08 10.19
N ALA A 28 -4.28 -11.75 8.95
CA ALA A 28 -4.77 -12.71 7.97
C ALA A 28 -3.77 -13.85 7.70
N LEU A 29 -2.47 -13.55 7.58
CA LEU A 29 -1.43 -14.56 7.41
C LEU A 29 -1.25 -15.43 8.66
N THR A 30 -1.48 -14.86 9.85
CA THR A 30 -1.43 -15.61 11.11
C THR A 30 -2.59 -16.60 11.18
N ASP A 31 -3.80 -16.20 10.80
CA ASP A 31 -4.97 -17.09 10.78
C ASP A 31 -4.82 -18.19 9.72
N ILE A 32 -4.30 -17.84 8.53
CA ILE A 32 -3.92 -18.83 7.49
C ILE A 32 -2.90 -19.84 8.03
N PHE A 33 -1.91 -19.38 8.79
CA PHE A 33 -0.88 -20.25 9.36
C PHE A 33 -1.42 -21.24 10.38
N HIS A 34 -2.42 -20.85 11.18
CA HIS A 34 -3.07 -21.73 12.15
C HIS A 34 -3.99 -22.78 11.50
N GLY A 35 -4.22 -22.69 10.18
CA GLY A 35 -4.92 -23.71 9.41
C GLY A 35 -6.44 -23.72 9.67
N GLU A 36 -7.04 -22.54 9.88
CA GLU A 36 -8.47 -22.41 10.03
C GLU A 36 -9.24 -22.99 8.82
N ALA A 37 -10.45 -23.48 9.07
CA ALA A 37 -11.21 -24.26 8.08
C ALA A 37 -11.67 -23.44 6.86
N ASP A 38 -11.92 -22.14 7.03
CA ASP A 38 -12.23 -21.21 5.94
C ASP A 38 -11.31 -20.00 6.06
N THR A 39 -10.40 -19.86 5.09
CA THR A 39 -9.43 -18.75 5.03
C THR A 39 -9.67 -17.84 3.81
N SER A 40 -10.87 -17.90 3.23
CA SER A 40 -11.20 -17.21 1.97
C SER A 40 -11.11 -15.69 2.09
N LEU A 41 -11.49 -15.15 3.25
CA LEU A 41 -11.47 -13.72 3.53
C LEU A 41 -10.04 -13.21 3.72
N GLU A 42 -9.23 -13.97 4.43
CA GLU A 42 -7.82 -13.73 4.76
C GLU A 42 -7.00 -13.65 3.47
N TRP A 43 -7.20 -14.62 2.56
CA TRP A 43 -6.57 -14.59 1.24
C TRP A 43 -7.01 -13.38 0.40
N ASN A 44 -8.26 -12.94 0.52
CA ASN A 44 -8.72 -11.72 -0.16
C ASN A 44 -8.07 -10.47 0.42
N ILE A 45 -7.90 -10.39 1.74
CA ILE A 45 -7.16 -9.30 2.41
C ILE A 45 -5.72 -9.26 1.91
N VAL A 46 -5.03 -10.41 1.86
CA VAL A 46 -3.63 -10.48 1.39
C VAL A 46 -3.52 -10.02 -0.07
N ARG A 47 -4.41 -10.50 -0.96
CA ARG A 47 -4.41 -10.10 -2.38
C ARG A 47 -4.69 -8.60 -2.57
N LEU A 48 -5.70 -8.07 -1.87
CA LEU A 48 -6.05 -6.66 -1.93
C LEU A 48 -4.88 -5.79 -1.42
N SER A 49 -4.27 -6.20 -0.32
CA SER A 49 -3.13 -5.50 0.28
C SER A 49 -1.93 -5.48 -0.67
N ALA A 50 -1.63 -6.60 -1.33
CA ALA A 50 -0.57 -6.66 -2.32
C ALA A 50 -0.79 -5.68 -3.48
N ILE A 51 -2.01 -5.57 -4.01
CA ILE A 51 -2.34 -4.61 -5.08
C ILE A 51 -2.13 -3.17 -4.59
N VAL A 52 -2.61 -2.84 -3.38
CA VAL A 52 -2.44 -1.49 -2.82
C VAL A 52 -0.97 -1.16 -2.58
N PHE A 53 -0.18 -2.11 -2.08
CA PHE A 53 1.26 -1.92 -1.88
C PHE A 53 1.99 -1.65 -3.20
N LEU A 54 1.69 -2.41 -4.25
CA LEU A 54 2.28 -2.21 -5.57
C LEU A 54 1.91 -0.84 -6.16
N ALA A 55 0.65 -0.43 -6.02
CA ALA A 55 0.19 0.89 -6.45
C ALA A 55 0.92 2.01 -5.68
N PHE A 56 1.07 1.85 -4.35
CA PHE A 56 1.80 2.79 -3.51
C PHE A 56 3.27 2.90 -3.90
N ILE A 57 3.97 1.78 -4.03
CA ILE A 57 5.41 1.77 -4.38
C ILE A 57 5.62 2.46 -5.73
N SER A 58 4.79 2.13 -6.72
CA SER A 58 4.84 2.74 -8.06
C SER A 58 4.65 4.26 -7.97
N LEU A 59 3.62 4.71 -7.25
CA LEU A 59 3.32 6.13 -7.11
C LEU A 59 4.38 6.88 -6.29
N ALA A 60 4.93 6.25 -5.26
CA ALA A 60 6.01 6.81 -4.43
C ALA A 60 7.27 7.04 -5.27
N LEU A 61 7.70 6.05 -6.07
CA LEU A 61 8.85 6.19 -6.96
C LEU A 61 8.63 7.28 -8.03
N LEU A 62 7.43 7.36 -8.62
CA LEU A 62 7.09 8.41 -9.58
C LEU A 62 7.11 9.79 -8.94
N THR A 63 6.51 9.94 -7.75
CA THR A 63 6.48 11.21 -7.00
C THR A 63 7.89 11.63 -6.59
N LEU A 64 8.73 10.69 -6.15
CA LEU A 64 10.12 10.94 -5.80
C LEU A 64 10.92 11.42 -7.01
N ARG A 65 10.79 10.74 -8.17
CA ARG A 65 11.44 11.12 -9.43
C ARG A 65 11.02 12.53 -9.88
N GLN A 66 9.74 12.85 -9.78
CA GLN A 66 9.22 14.17 -10.16
C GLN A 66 9.71 15.27 -9.20
N THR A 67 9.76 14.95 -7.91
CA THR A 67 10.27 15.88 -6.89
C THR A 67 11.76 16.15 -7.08
N LEU A 68 12.56 15.11 -7.35
CA LEU A 68 14.00 15.25 -7.62
C LEU A 68 14.26 16.15 -8.84
N ARG A 69 13.50 15.97 -9.93
CA ARG A 69 13.58 16.82 -11.13
C ARG A 69 13.10 18.27 -10.92
N ALA A 70 12.28 18.52 -9.91
CA ALA A 70 11.77 19.86 -9.62
C ALA A 70 12.69 20.66 -8.69
N ILE A 71 13.60 19.98 -7.98
CA ILE A 71 14.55 20.58 -7.04
C ILE A 71 15.95 20.68 -7.67
N SER A 72 16.32 19.74 -8.56
CA SER A 72 17.52 19.83 -9.41
C SER A 72 17.35 20.83 -10.54
#